data_AF-A0AAW0B629-F1
#
_entry.id   AF-A0AAW0B629-F1
#
_cell.length_a   1.000
_cell.length_b   1.000
_cell.length_c   1.000
_cell.angle_alpha   90.00
_cell.angle_beta   90.00
_cell.angle_gamma   90.00
#
_symmetry.space_group_name_H-M   'P 1'
#
loop_
_entity.id
_entity.type
_entity.pdbx_description
1 polymer ?
#
loop_
_entity_poly.entity_id
_entity_poly.type
_entity_poly.pdbx_seq_one_letter_code
_entity_poly.pdbx_strand_id
1 'polypeptide(L)'
;RNYTQYEIDLAMLIYELGGGAAVHGMNHSIFALPSRNTIQTYRRQLQLVPSISGLQFSDISRILRLYLPLIPVGRKCGHTLSLDELAADPRIDYIPETDEMGGLCLEHISELETVTVGKDLRAVEAAVTAVKAGKVHISHEVCVGAISHLYGTNYGVKPIYMGPTCKKGPWQDGVRLIEVIIAAWKRSPDGEAKHGPLMSVSTD
;
A
#
# COMPACT_ATOMS: atom_id res chain seq x y z
N ARG A 1 -2.89 -22.16 -26.87
CA ARG A 1 -1.99 -23.18 -26.25
C ARG A 1 -2.36 -23.25 -24.78
N ASN A 2 -2.51 -24.45 -24.21
CA ASN A 2 -2.61 -24.60 -22.76
C ASN A 2 -1.20 -24.54 -22.18
N TYR A 3 -0.98 -23.64 -21.23
CA TYR A 3 0.31 -23.45 -20.59
C TYR A 3 0.35 -24.25 -19.29
N THR A 4 1.52 -24.79 -18.98
CA THR A 4 1.78 -25.42 -17.69
C THR A 4 1.93 -24.36 -16.60
N GLN A 5 1.71 -24.74 -15.33
CA GLN A 5 1.92 -23.83 -14.20
C GLN A 5 3.36 -23.32 -14.15
N TYR A 6 4.35 -24.17 -14.47
CA TYR A 6 5.75 -23.80 -14.56
C TYR A 6 6.00 -22.69 -15.60
N GLU A 7 5.41 -22.79 -16.79
CA GLU A 7 5.54 -21.75 -17.83
C GLU A 7 4.88 -20.44 -17.42
N ILE A 8 3.76 -20.50 -16.69
CA ILE A 8 3.08 -19.34 -16.13
C ILE A 8 3.96 -18.68 -15.07
N ASP A 9 4.50 -19.44 -14.12
CA ASP A 9 5.37 -18.95 -13.05
C ASP A 9 6.65 -18.34 -13.61
N LEU A 10 7.26 -18.98 -14.61
CA LEU A 10 8.44 -18.47 -15.30
C LEU A 10 8.15 -17.16 -16.04
N ALA A 11 7.03 -17.08 -16.76
CA ALA A 11 6.64 -15.85 -17.46
C ALA A 11 6.30 -14.72 -16.48
N MET A 12 5.69 -15.02 -15.32
CA MET A 12 5.50 -14.04 -14.24
C MET A 12 6.85 -13.58 -13.69
N LEU A 13 7.79 -14.48 -13.41
CA LEU A 13 9.13 -14.11 -12.94
C LEU A 13 9.86 -13.20 -13.94
N ILE A 14 9.80 -13.53 -15.23
CA ILE A 14 10.37 -12.71 -16.31
C ILE A 14 9.69 -11.33 -16.36
N TYR A 15 8.37 -11.27 -16.14
CA TYR A 15 7.65 -10.00 -16.06
C TYR A 15 8.14 -9.14 -14.89
N GLU A 16 8.27 -9.71 -13.69
CA GLU A 16 8.71 -8.94 -12.51
C GLU A 16 10.15 -8.44 -12.65
N LEU A 17 11.03 -9.21 -13.29
CA LEU A 17 12.45 -8.85 -13.43
C LEU A 17 12.76 -7.99 -14.67
N GLY A 18 12.07 -8.22 -15.78
CA GLY A 18 12.38 -7.63 -17.09
C GLY A 18 11.22 -6.85 -17.73
N GLY A 19 10.07 -6.78 -17.06
CA GLY A 19 8.90 -6.04 -17.51
C GLY A 19 8.18 -6.66 -18.71
N GLY A 20 7.25 -5.89 -19.28
CA GLY A 20 6.41 -6.34 -20.39
C GLY A 20 7.17 -6.67 -21.67
N ALA A 21 8.28 -5.95 -21.93
CA ALA A 21 9.11 -6.18 -23.12
C ALA A 21 9.82 -7.54 -23.06
N ALA A 22 10.36 -7.92 -21.89
CA ALA A 22 11.01 -9.23 -21.72
C ALA A 22 10.02 -10.38 -21.92
N VAL A 23 8.81 -10.29 -21.36
CA VAL A 23 7.75 -11.30 -21.59
C VAL A 23 7.35 -11.36 -23.06
N HIS A 24 7.21 -10.21 -23.71
CA HIS A 24 6.89 -10.16 -25.14
C HIS A 24 7.95 -10.89 -25.99
N GLY A 25 9.24 -10.64 -25.71
CA GLY A 25 10.34 -11.34 -26.37
C GLY A 25 10.30 -12.85 -26.13
N MET A 26 10.04 -13.28 -24.90
CA MET A 26 9.99 -14.71 -24.55
C MET A 26 8.76 -15.43 -25.12
N ASN A 27 7.65 -14.71 -25.27
CA ASN A 27 6.45 -15.20 -25.96
C ASN A 27 6.69 -15.43 -27.46
N HIS A 28 7.55 -14.63 -28.10
CA HIS A 28 7.93 -14.77 -29.52
C HIS A 28 9.21 -15.58 -29.74
N SER A 29 9.81 -16.10 -28.68
CA SER A 29 10.98 -16.98 -28.75
C SER A 29 10.59 -18.42 -29.05
N ILE A 30 11.60 -19.28 -29.23
CA ILE A 30 11.41 -20.74 -29.37
C ILE A 30 10.66 -21.39 -28.18
N PHE A 31 10.69 -20.76 -27.00
CA PHE A 31 10.01 -21.26 -25.81
C PHE A 31 8.51 -20.94 -25.82
N ALA A 32 8.09 -19.95 -26.62
CA ALA A 32 6.70 -19.52 -26.79
C ALA A 32 5.93 -19.39 -25.47
N LEU A 33 6.55 -18.72 -24.47
CA LEU A 33 5.98 -18.56 -23.12
C LEU A 33 4.65 -17.80 -23.13
N PRO A 34 3.84 -17.88 -22.06
CA PRO A 34 2.61 -17.11 -21.93
C PRO A 34 2.77 -15.62 -22.23
N SER A 35 1.77 -15.05 -22.91
CA SER A 35 1.71 -13.61 -23.16
C SER A 35 1.46 -12.82 -21.87
N ARG A 36 1.72 -11.51 -21.91
CA ARG A 36 1.39 -10.58 -20.81
C ARG A 36 -0.09 -10.67 -20.39
N ASN A 37 -1.01 -10.71 -21.35
CA ASN A 37 -2.44 -10.80 -21.07
C ASN A 37 -2.80 -12.14 -20.40
N THR A 38 -2.12 -13.21 -20.81
CA THR A 38 -2.31 -14.54 -20.22
C THR A 38 -1.84 -14.57 -18.77
N ILE A 39 -0.66 -14.04 -18.45
CA ILE A 39 -0.16 -14.05 -17.07
C ILE A 39 -0.90 -13.06 -16.16
N GLN A 40 -1.55 -12.04 -16.72
CA GLN A 40 -2.24 -11.01 -15.93
C GLN A 40 -3.36 -11.59 -15.05
N THR A 41 -4.03 -12.67 -15.49
CA THR A 41 -5.06 -13.35 -14.69
C THR A 41 -4.50 -14.20 -13.55
N TYR A 42 -3.21 -14.58 -13.64
CA TYR A 42 -2.51 -15.36 -12.61
C TYR A 42 -1.73 -14.46 -11.63
N ARG A 43 -1.41 -13.23 -12.03
CA ARG A 43 -0.76 -12.25 -11.16
C ARG A 43 -1.73 -11.83 -10.06
N ARG A 44 -1.33 -12.09 -8.81
CA ARG A 44 -1.99 -11.51 -7.65
C ARG A 44 -1.63 -10.04 -7.58
N GLN A 45 -2.56 -9.16 -7.96
CA GLN A 45 -2.42 -7.74 -7.67
C GLN A 45 -2.63 -7.52 -6.18
N LEU A 46 -1.53 -7.35 -5.44
CA LEU A 46 -1.61 -6.84 -4.08
C LEU A 46 -1.91 -5.35 -4.17
N GLN A 47 -3.20 -5.01 -4.09
CA GLN A 47 -3.65 -3.63 -4.12
C GLN A 47 -3.41 -2.99 -2.75
N LEU A 48 -2.21 -2.42 -2.59
CA LEU A 48 -1.97 -1.42 -1.57
C LEU A 48 -2.77 -0.17 -1.94
N VAL A 49 -3.79 0.12 -1.17
CA VAL A 49 -4.59 1.34 -1.33
C VAL A 49 -4.09 2.32 -0.28
N PRO A 50 -3.66 3.54 -0.66
CA PRO A 50 -3.27 4.56 0.31
C PRO A 50 -4.47 4.97 1.16
N SER A 51 -4.21 5.41 2.38
CA SER A 51 -5.24 5.97 3.25
C SER A 51 -5.67 7.32 2.69
N ILE A 52 -6.98 7.56 2.55
CA ILE A 52 -7.52 8.77 1.92
C ILE A 52 -8.23 9.67 2.92
N SER A 53 -9.07 9.10 3.78
CA SER A 53 -9.93 9.84 4.73
C SER A 53 -9.39 9.83 6.17
N GLY A 54 -8.09 9.60 6.32
CA GLY A 54 -7.39 9.52 7.60
C GLY A 54 -7.04 8.09 8.01
N LEU A 55 -6.42 7.98 9.18
CA LEU A 55 -5.93 6.70 9.67
C LEU A 55 -7.04 5.87 10.32
N GLN A 56 -7.48 4.82 9.64
CA GLN A 56 -8.45 3.88 10.19
C GLN A 56 -7.83 2.51 10.48
N PHE A 57 -8.23 1.93 11.61
CA PHE A 57 -7.85 0.55 11.98
C PHE A 57 -8.25 -0.47 10.90
N SER A 58 -9.36 -0.22 10.21
CA SER A 58 -9.87 -1.07 9.12
C SER A 58 -8.89 -1.16 7.96
N ASP A 59 -8.18 -0.09 7.64
CA ASP A 59 -7.28 -0.01 6.49
C ASP A 59 -6.04 -0.87 6.72
N ILE A 60 -5.42 -0.70 7.89
CA ILE A 60 -4.28 -1.52 8.31
C ILE A 60 -4.72 -2.99 8.41
N SER A 61 -5.88 -3.27 9.04
CA SER A 61 -6.39 -4.63 9.16
C SER A 61 -6.66 -5.30 7.80
N ARG A 62 -7.14 -4.54 6.81
CA ARG A 62 -7.32 -5.03 5.44
C ARG A 62 -5.98 -5.39 4.81
N ILE A 63 -4.96 -4.54 4.94
CA ILE A 63 -3.64 -4.82 4.36
C ILE A 63 -2.98 -6.01 5.06
N LEU A 64 -3.06 -6.12 6.39
CA LEU A 64 -2.57 -7.27 7.14
C LEU A 64 -3.20 -8.58 6.63
N ARG A 65 -4.51 -8.60 6.37
CA ARG A 65 -5.21 -9.77 5.79
C ARG A 65 -4.75 -10.12 4.38
N LEU A 66 -4.33 -9.14 3.57
CA LEU A 66 -3.86 -9.39 2.21
C LEU A 66 -2.44 -9.97 2.17
N TYR A 67 -1.55 -9.48 3.05
CA TYR A 67 -0.12 -9.79 2.98
C TYR A 67 0.29 -10.98 3.83
N LEU A 68 -0.27 -11.14 5.02
CA LEU A 68 0.25 -12.09 6.01
C LEU A 68 -0.09 -13.56 5.73
N PRO A 69 -1.22 -13.92 5.10
CA PRO A 69 -1.46 -15.29 4.66
C PRO A 69 -0.48 -15.79 3.59
N LEU A 70 0.23 -14.89 2.91
CA LEU A 70 1.25 -15.24 1.90
C LEU A 70 2.60 -15.59 2.52
N ILE A 71 2.78 -15.28 3.80
CA ILE A 71 3.97 -15.63 4.54
C ILE A 71 3.76 -17.06 5.05
N PRO A 72 4.59 -18.03 4.64
CA PRO A 72 4.53 -19.36 5.22
C PRO A 72 4.56 -19.22 6.74
N VAL A 73 3.59 -19.85 7.42
CA VAL A 73 3.53 -19.82 8.88
C VAL A 73 4.74 -20.61 9.40
N GLY A 74 5.84 -19.89 9.58
CA GLY A 74 7.05 -20.40 10.22
C GLY A 74 6.92 -20.34 11.75
N ARG A 75 8.05 -20.49 12.42
CA ARG A 75 8.14 -20.19 13.85
C ARG A 75 7.82 -18.71 14.08
N LYS A 76 6.98 -18.41 15.07
CA LYS A 76 6.76 -17.03 15.54
C LYS A 76 8.10 -16.36 15.83
N CYS A 77 8.31 -15.15 15.31
CA CYS A 77 9.53 -14.38 15.53
C CYS A 77 9.19 -12.93 15.93
N GLY A 78 10.21 -12.19 16.39
CA GLY A 78 10.07 -10.76 16.63
C GLY A 78 9.97 -9.99 15.32
N HIS A 79 9.32 -8.84 15.34
CA HIS A 79 9.13 -7.99 14.16
C HIS A 79 9.49 -6.54 14.47
N THR A 80 9.90 -5.80 13.44
CA THR A 80 10.11 -4.34 13.51
C THR A 80 9.03 -3.65 12.71
N LEU A 81 8.39 -2.64 13.31
CA LEU A 81 7.62 -1.64 12.58
C LEU A 81 8.57 -0.52 12.14
N SER A 82 8.68 -0.29 10.84
CA SER A 82 9.46 0.81 10.26
C SER A 82 8.51 1.81 9.63
N LEU A 83 8.67 3.09 9.95
CA LEU A 83 8.03 4.21 9.27
C LEU A 83 9.10 5.07 8.63
N ASP A 84 8.80 5.54 7.43
CA ASP A 84 9.64 6.46 6.67
C ASP A 84 8.75 7.23 5.69
N GLU A 85 9.27 8.31 5.13
CA GLU A 85 8.59 9.18 4.18
C GLU A 85 9.28 9.14 2.83
N LEU A 86 8.51 8.87 1.78
CA LEU A 86 9.00 8.84 0.41
C LEU A 86 8.53 10.06 -0.34
N ALA A 87 9.45 10.76 -1.01
CA ALA A 87 9.08 11.81 -1.94
C ALA A 87 8.18 11.26 -3.05
N ALA A 88 7.11 11.99 -3.38
CA ALA A 88 6.13 11.63 -4.38
C ALA A 88 5.78 12.86 -5.25
N ASP A 89 5.37 12.59 -6.49
CA ASP A 89 4.94 13.68 -7.38
C ASP A 89 3.64 14.30 -6.86
N PRO A 90 3.58 15.63 -6.70
CA PRO A 90 2.38 16.31 -6.21
C PRO A 90 1.29 16.29 -7.28
N ARG A 91 0.35 15.37 -7.14
CA ARG A 91 -0.78 15.23 -8.04
C ARG A 91 -2.02 14.77 -7.31
N ILE A 92 -3.17 15.26 -7.77
CA ILE A 92 -4.47 14.69 -7.42
C ILE A 92 -4.78 13.61 -8.44
N ASP A 93 -5.29 12.49 -7.95
CA ASP A 93 -5.71 11.36 -8.77
C ASP A 93 -7.11 10.91 -8.37
N TYR A 94 -7.79 10.20 -9.26
CA TYR A 94 -9.08 9.58 -8.96
C TYR A 94 -8.87 8.10 -8.69
N ILE A 95 -9.42 7.60 -7.59
CA ILE A 95 -9.38 6.19 -7.21
C ILE A 95 -10.74 5.57 -7.55
N PRO A 96 -10.87 4.89 -8.71
CA PRO A 96 -12.16 4.42 -9.19
C PRO A 96 -12.78 3.34 -8.28
N GLU A 97 -11.94 2.60 -7.54
CA GLU A 97 -12.39 1.50 -6.68
C GLU A 97 -13.23 2.00 -5.50
N THR A 98 -12.95 3.19 -4.99
CA THR A 98 -13.65 3.79 -3.84
C THR A 98 -14.43 5.05 -4.20
N ASP A 99 -14.34 5.52 -5.45
CA ASP A 99 -14.91 6.78 -5.92
C ASP A 99 -14.36 7.99 -5.14
N GLU A 100 -13.05 8.00 -4.86
CA GLU A 100 -12.41 9.00 -4.01
C GLU A 100 -11.30 9.79 -4.72
N MET A 101 -11.08 11.02 -4.26
CA MET A 101 -9.94 11.85 -4.63
C MET A 101 -8.70 11.43 -3.82
N GLY A 102 -7.64 11.01 -4.50
CA GLY A 102 -6.33 10.73 -3.92
C GLY A 102 -5.36 11.91 -4.05
N GLY A 103 -4.31 11.90 -3.22
CA GLY A 103 -3.19 12.85 -3.30
C GLY A 103 -3.31 14.10 -2.43
N LEU A 104 -4.42 14.26 -1.69
CA LEU A 104 -4.55 15.30 -0.66
C LEU A 104 -3.88 14.85 0.64
N CYS A 105 -3.26 15.76 1.38
CA CYS A 105 -2.59 15.45 2.64
C CYS A 105 -3.59 15.01 3.73
N LEU A 106 -3.25 13.96 4.49
CA LEU A 106 -4.13 13.41 5.52
C LEU A 106 -4.34 14.36 6.70
N GLU A 107 -3.36 15.20 7.02
CA GLU A 107 -3.39 16.05 8.20
C GLU A 107 -4.46 17.15 8.11
N HIS A 108 -4.82 17.54 6.89
CA HIS A 108 -5.79 18.61 6.65
C HIS A 108 -7.04 18.11 5.92
N ILE A 109 -7.16 16.81 5.64
CA ILE A 109 -8.29 16.28 4.87
C ILE A 109 -9.64 16.51 5.55
N SER A 110 -9.63 16.64 6.88
CA SER A 110 -10.83 16.96 7.69
C SER A 110 -11.44 18.33 7.42
N GLU A 111 -10.73 19.23 6.72
CA GLU A 111 -11.27 20.51 6.23
C GLU A 111 -12.23 20.33 5.04
N LEU A 112 -12.28 19.13 4.46
CA LEU A 112 -13.27 18.76 3.44
C LEU A 112 -14.42 17.99 4.09
N GLU A 113 -15.64 18.29 3.66
CA GLU A 113 -16.83 17.51 4.05
C GLU A 113 -16.73 16.06 3.54
N THR A 114 -16.18 15.87 2.35
CA THR A 114 -15.99 14.56 1.74
C THR A 114 -14.84 14.56 0.74
N VAL A 115 -14.24 13.39 0.57
CA VAL A 115 -13.26 13.06 -0.48
C VAL A 115 -13.88 12.22 -1.60
N THR A 116 -15.11 11.75 -1.42
CA THR A 116 -15.86 11.01 -2.42
C THR A 116 -16.28 11.96 -3.55
N VAL A 117 -15.99 11.60 -4.80
CA VAL A 117 -16.32 12.41 -5.97
C VAL A 117 -17.83 12.42 -6.18
N GLY A 118 -18.47 11.25 -6.13
CA GLY A 118 -19.92 11.14 -6.26
C GLY A 118 -20.41 11.42 -7.70
N LYS A 119 -21.64 11.95 -7.80
CA LYS A 119 -22.34 12.10 -9.10
C LYS A 119 -22.19 13.48 -9.73
N ASP A 120 -21.66 14.45 -9.00
CA ASP A 120 -21.48 15.82 -9.46
C ASP A 120 -20.09 16.34 -9.08
N LEU A 121 -19.78 17.57 -9.49
CA LEU A 121 -18.44 18.15 -9.28
C LEU A 121 -18.30 18.89 -7.94
N ARG A 122 -19.29 18.87 -7.05
CA ARG A 122 -19.28 19.72 -5.84
C ARG A 122 -18.13 19.40 -4.91
N ALA A 123 -17.86 18.11 -4.67
CA ALA A 123 -16.75 17.67 -3.84
C ALA A 123 -15.39 18.11 -4.42
N VAL A 124 -15.25 18.01 -5.74
CA VAL A 124 -14.04 18.42 -6.46
C VAL A 124 -13.86 19.95 -6.40
N GLU A 125 -14.92 20.72 -6.63
CA GLU A 125 -14.90 22.18 -6.53
C GLU A 125 -14.57 22.66 -5.11
N ALA A 126 -15.11 22.00 -4.09
CA ALA A 126 -14.79 22.25 -2.70
C ALA A 126 -13.30 21.97 -2.40
N ALA A 127 -12.78 20.83 -2.86
CA ALA A 127 -11.37 20.48 -2.71
C ALA A 127 -10.45 21.50 -3.41
N VAL A 128 -10.76 21.90 -4.64
CA VAL A 128 -10.01 22.93 -5.39
C VAL A 128 -10.01 24.26 -4.63
N THR A 129 -11.16 24.65 -4.09
CA THR A 129 -11.30 25.89 -3.31
C THR A 129 -10.47 25.83 -2.03
N ALA A 130 -10.52 24.72 -1.30
CA ALA A 130 -9.75 24.51 -0.09
C ALA A 130 -8.23 24.50 -0.35
N VAL A 131 -7.79 23.88 -1.45
CA VAL A 131 -6.38 23.87 -1.86
C VAL A 131 -5.90 25.28 -2.22
N LYS A 132 -6.67 26.03 -3.01
CA LYS A 132 -6.33 27.42 -3.35
C LYS A 132 -6.30 28.34 -2.14
N ALA A 133 -7.15 28.08 -1.15
CA ALA A 133 -7.17 28.81 0.11
C ALA A 133 -6.05 28.39 1.09
N GLY A 134 -5.26 27.36 0.77
CA GLY A 134 -4.21 26.83 1.64
C GLY A 134 -4.73 26.08 2.86
N LYS A 135 -6.01 25.66 2.86
CA LYS A 135 -6.61 24.87 3.94
C LYS A 135 -6.24 23.39 3.85
N VAL A 136 -6.14 22.88 2.62
CA VAL A 136 -5.73 21.51 2.31
C VAL A 136 -4.55 21.57 1.35
N HIS A 137 -3.61 20.65 1.47
CA HIS A 137 -2.43 20.60 0.60
C HIS A 137 -2.48 19.41 -0.34
N ILE A 138 -1.97 19.60 -1.56
CA ILE A 138 -1.56 18.48 -2.40
C ILE A 138 -0.27 17.93 -1.79
N SER A 139 -0.27 16.64 -1.52
CA SER A 139 0.85 15.98 -0.84
C SER A 139 2.04 15.82 -1.79
N HIS A 140 3.25 16.03 -1.26
CA HIS A 140 4.53 15.85 -1.97
C HIS A 140 5.30 14.62 -1.45
N GLU A 141 4.76 13.95 -0.43
CA GLU A 141 5.43 12.87 0.29
C GLU A 141 4.40 11.86 0.76
N VAL A 142 4.77 10.58 0.77
CA VAL A 142 3.94 9.51 1.28
C VAL A 142 4.63 8.89 2.47
N CYS A 143 3.99 8.95 3.64
CA CYS A 143 4.41 8.21 4.81
C CYS A 143 4.07 6.72 4.59
N VAL A 144 5.06 5.86 4.70
CA VAL A 144 4.93 4.41 4.53
C VAL A 144 5.27 3.72 5.84
N GLY A 145 4.33 2.94 6.35
CA GLY A 145 4.55 2.03 7.46
C GLY A 145 4.73 0.62 6.95
N ALA A 146 5.76 -0.09 7.41
CA ALA A 146 6.05 -1.43 6.98
C ALA A 146 6.53 -2.34 8.12
N ILE A 147 6.25 -3.64 8.00
CA ILE A 147 6.67 -4.65 8.95
C ILE A 147 7.77 -5.51 8.34
N SER A 148 8.81 -5.78 9.12
CA SER A 148 9.89 -6.70 8.77
C SER A 148 10.11 -7.74 9.86
N HIS A 149 10.53 -8.95 9.45
CA HIS A 149 10.87 -10.01 10.38
C HIS A 149 12.27 -9.83 10.96
N LEU A 150 12.41 -10.08 12.27
CA LEU A 150 13.69 -10.25 12.94
C LEU A 150 14.07 -11.74 12.92
N TYR A 151 14.41 -12.26 11.74
CA TYR A 151 14.75 -13.67 11.54
C TYR A 151 15.81 -13.88 10.47
N GLY A 152 16.48 -15.04 10.50
CA GLY A 152 17.60 -15.38 9.60
C GLY A 152 17.25 -15.47 8.11
N THR A 153 15.96 -15.53 7.76
CA THR A 153 15.44 -15.67 6.39
C THR A 153 14.13 -14.90 6.24
N ASN A 154 13.72 -14.65 4.98
CA ASN A 154 12.48 -13.92 4.67
C ASN A 154 12.45 -12.48 5.24
N TYR A 155 13.53 -11.74 5.05
CA TYR A 155 13.71 -10.32 5.43
C TYR A 155 12.87 -9.33 4.62
N GLY A 156 12.00 -9.81 3.73
CA GLY A 156 11.26 -8.93 2.85
C GLY A 156 10.33 -8.02 3.67
N VAL A 157 10.52 -6.71 3.55
CA VAL A 157 9.66 -5.69 4.15
C VAL A 157 8.25 -5.80 3.55
N LYS A 158 7.23 -5.61 4.39
CA LYS A 158 5.82 -5.70 4.02
C LYS A 158 5.14 -4.37 4.34
N PRO A 159 4.85 -3.53 3.33
CA PRO A 159 4.09 -2.31 3.55
C PRO A 159 2.72 -2.64 4.13
N ILE A 160 2.36 -1.98 5.23
CA ILE A 160 1.08 -2.14 5.94
C ILE A 160 0.29 -0.84 6.03
N TYR A 161 0.93 0.28 5.70
CA TYR A 161 0.33 1.60 5.70
C TYR A 161 1.01 2.45 4.62
N MET A 162 0.20 3.24 3.92
CA MET A 162 0.67 4.33 3.08
C MET A 162 -0.31 5.49 3.25
N GLY A 163 0.18 6.69 3.47
CA GLY A 163 -0.65 7.87 3.66
C GLY A 163 0.04 9.12 3.12
N PRO A 164 -0.63 9.93 2.28
CA PRO A 164 -0.09 11.21 1.84
C PRO A 164 0.08 12.17 3.02
N THR A 165 1.25 12.80 3.11
CA THR A 165 1.61 13.75 4.17
C THR A 165 2.05 15.09 3.57
N CYS A 166 1.91 16.17 4.33
CA CYS A 166 2.48 17.47 4.02
C CYS A 166 3.48 17.95 5.09
N LYS A 167 3.79 17.13 6.11
CA LYS A 167 4.70 17.43 7.23
C LYS A 167 4.33 18.63 8.08
N LYS A 168 3.13 19.17 7.89
CA LYS A 168 2.63 20.32 8.66
C LYS A 168 1.71 19.90 9.81
N GLY A 169 1.47 18.60 9.96
CA GLY A 169 0.70 18.06 11.07
C GLY A 169 1.45 18.16 12.41
N PRO A 170 0.73 18.14 13.53
CA PRO A 170 1.31 18.00 14.85
C PRO A 170 2.00 16.63 15.02
N TRP A 171 3.09 16.56 15.78
CA TRP A 171 3.80 15.30 16.07
C TRP A 171 2.90 14.23 16.72
N GLN A 172 1.83 14.65 17.40
CA GLN A 172 0.83 13.78 17.99
C GLN A 172 0.15 12.87 16.95
N ASP A 173 0.00 13.32 15.70
CA ASP A 173 -0.60 12.50 14.64
C ASP A 173 0.32 11.33 14.27
N GLY A 174 1.63 11.53 14.28
CA GLY A 174 2.62 10.47 14.09
C GLY A 174 2.60 9.44 15.22
N VAL A 175 2.46 9.89 16.48
CA VAL A 175 2.31 8.97 17.62
C VAL A 175 1.02 8.16 17.50
N ARG A 176 -0.09 8.83 17.18
CA ARG A 176 -1.38 8.17 16.94
C ARG A 176 -1.28 7.15 15.81
N LEU A 177 -0.51 7.46 14.76
CA LEU A 177 -0.23 6.53 13.67
C LEU A 177 0.41 5.24 14.15
N ILE A 178 1.49 5.36 14.90
CA ILE A 178 2.22 4.23 15.47
C ILE A 178 1.31 3.42 16.40
N GLU A 179 0.55 4.09 17.27
CA GLU A 179 -0.36 3.43 18.22
C GLU A 179 -1.45 2.61 17.52
N VAL A 180 -2.08 3.17 16.47
CA VAL A 180 -3.12 2.47 15.73
C VAL A 180 -2.54 1.26 14.98
N ILE A 181 -1.34 1.38 14.41
CA ILE A 181 -0.66 0.25 13.75
C ILE A 181 -0.33 -0.86 14.75
N ILE A 182 0.24 -0.51 15.91
CA ILE A 182 0.55 -1.50 16.96
C ILE A 182 -0.74 -2.16 17.45
N ALA A 183 -1.82 -1.39 17.66
CA ALA A 183 -3.11 -1.93 18.05
C ALA A 183 -3.69 -2.87 16.98
N ALA A 184 -3.57 -2.51 15.70
CA ALA A 184 -3.98 -3.35 14.57
C ALA A 184 -3.20 -4.67 14.51
N TRP A 185 -1.88 -4.63 14.70
CA TRP A 185 -1.06 -5.83 14.77
C TRP A 185 -1.47 -6.75 15.93
N LYS A 186 -1.69 -6.18 17.12
CA LYS A 186 -2.05 -6.95 18.32
C LYS A 186 -3.44 -7.59 18.23
N ARG A 187 -4.39 -6.88 17.64
CA ARG A 187 -5.81 -7.30 17.58
C ARG A 187 -6.14 -8.14 16.35
N SER A 188 -5.36 -8.03 15.27
CA SER A 188 -5.59 -8.79 14.06
C SER A 188 -5.35 -10.29 14.30
N PRO A 189 -6.25 -11.18 13.84
CA PRO A 189 -6.01 -12.62 13.91
C PRO A 189 -4.78 -13.05 13.09
N ASP A 190 -4.45 -12.28 12.06
CA ASP A 190 -3.27 -12.48 11.22
C ASP A 190 -2.04 -11.72 11.73
N GLY A 191 -2.11 -10.98 12.85
CA GLY A 191 -0.97 -10.23 13.38
C GLY A 191 -0.18 -11.02 14.43
N GLU A 192 -0.12 -10.49 15.65
CA GLU A 192 0.74 -11.01 16.72
C GLU A 192 0.48 -12.48 17.06
N ALA A 193 -0.79 -12.86 17.14
CA ALA A 193 -1.20 -14.22 17.49
C ALA A 193 -0.64 -15.27 16.53
N LYS A 194 -0.41 -14.91 15.27
CA LYS A 194 0.04 -15.81 14.21
C LYS A 194 1.53 -15.66 13.91
N HIS A 195 2.07 -14.45 13.85
CA HIS A 195 3.44 -14.20 13.40
C HIS A 195 4.43 -13.84 14.52
N GLY A 196 3.94 -13.40 15.69
CA GLY A 196 4.75 -12.98 16.83
C GLY A 196 4.72 -11.47 17.09
N PRO A 197 5.35 -11.00 18.17
CA PRO A 197 5.21 -9.62 18.64
C PRO A 197 6.05 -8.62 17.82
N LEU A 198 5.57 -7.37 17.75
CA LEU A 198 6.43 -6.23 17.42
C LEU A 198 7.39 -6.00 18.60
N MET A 199 8.69 -6.06 18.34
CA MET A 199 9.75 -5.87 19.35
C MET A 199 10.39 -4.49 19.27
N SER A 200 10.30 -3.82 18.12
CA SER A 200 10.90 -2.51 17.90
C SER A 200 10.05 -1.67 16.95
N VAL A 201 10.15 -0.36 17.13
CA VAL A 201 9.64 0.66 16.20
C VAL A 201 10.84 1.48 15.74
N SER A 202 10.93 1.70 14.45
CA SER A 202 11.96 2.52 13.80
C SER A 202 11.27 3.61 13.00
N THR A 203 11.64 4.86 13.27
CA THR A 203 11.18 6.06 12.58
C THR A 203 12.38 6.99 12.44
N ASP A 204 12.40 7.80 11.39
CA ASP A 204 13.34 8.90 11.24
C ASP A 204 12.99 10.10 12.15
#